data_AF-A0A3S4T390-F1
#
_entry.id   AF-A0A3S4T390-F1
#
_cell.length_a   1.000
_cell.length_b   1.000
_cell.length_c   1.000
_cell.angle_alpha   90.00
_cell.angle_beta   90.00
_cell.angle_gamma   90.00
#
_symmetry.space_group_name_H-M   'P 1'
#
loop_
_entity.id
_entity.type
_entity.pdbx_description
1 polymer ?
#
loop_
_entity_poly.entity_id
_entity_poly.type
_entity_poly.pdbx_seq_one_letter_code
_entity_poly.pdbx_strand_id
1 'polypeptide(L)'
;MKPENLAGLSDQELLQKINKIRSNRIIDAVIIGFTIGVVIYSAVKNGFGFFTFFPLLLTYIIARNSKNNKILEKEIQKELNSRNLEQL
;
A
#
# COMPACT_ATOMS: atom_id res chain seq x y z
N MET A 1 -9.80 -0.12 -9.87
CA MET A 1 -9.07 1.03 -10.43
C MET A 1 -9.45 1.14 -11.90
N LYS A 2 -9.71 2.35 -12.40
CA LYS A 2 -9.95 2.56 -13.83
C LYS A 2 -8.67 2.18 -14.60
N PRO A 3 -8.78 1.61 -15.82
CA PRO A 3 -7.65 1.48 -16.72
C PRO A 3 -7.27 2.87 -17.20
N GLU A 4 -6.50 3.59 -16.37
CA GLU A 4 -5.92 4.87 -16.74
C GLU A 4 -4.81 4.57 -17.74
N ASN A 5 -4.90 5.16 -18.94
CA ASN A 5 -3.90 4.96 -19.96
C ASN A 5 -2.60 5.65 -19.52
N LEU A 6 -1.66 4.88 -18.95
CA LEU A 6 -0.39 5.38 -18.41
C LEU A 6 0.39 6.21 -19.44
N ALA A 7 0.30 5.84 -20.72
CA ALA A 7 0.97 6.57 -21.80
C ALA A 7 0.43 8.00 -21.99
N GLY A 8 -0.84 8.25 -21.63
CA GLY A 8 -1.49 9.55 -21.76
C GLY A 8 -1.24 10.50 -20.58
N LEU A 9 -0.55 10.06 -19.52
CA LEU A 9 -0.20 10.93 -18.39
C LEU A 9 1.09 11.72 -18.68
N SER A 10 1.15 12.91 -18.10
CA SER A 10 2.36 13.72 -18.06
C SER A 10 3.38 13.15 -17.07
N ASP A 11 4.64 13.52 -17.26
CA ASP A 11 5.75 13.04 -16.44
C ASP A 11 5.57 13.39 -14.95
N GLN A 12 5.05 14.58 -14.67
CA GLN A 12 4.73 15.03 -13.31
C GLN A 12 3.64 14.17 -12.67
N GLU A 13 2.59 13.81 -13.41
CA GLU A 13 1.52 12.97 -12.89
C GLU A 13 2.01 11.54 -12.63
N LEU A 14 2.86 10.99 -13.50
CA LEU A 14 3.49 9.68 -13.29
C LEU A 14 4.33 9.66 -12.01
N LEU A 15 5.18 10.68 -11.82
CA LEU A 15 6.03 10.84 -10.64
C LEU A 15 5.20 11.03 -9.36
N GLN A 16 4.12 11.81 -9.42
CA GLN A 16 3.20 11.93 -8.28
C GLN A 16 2.53 10.60 -7.94
N LYS A 17 2.14 9.82 -8.94
CA LYS A 17 1.46 8.55 -8.75
C LYS A 17 2.38 7.49 -8.14
N ILE A 18 3.63 7.38 -8.61
CA ILE A 18 4.61 6.44 -8.03
C ILE A 18 4.94 6.83 -6.57
N ASN A 19 5.10 8.12 -6.29
CA ASN A 19 5.37 8.61 -4.93
C ASN A 19 4.19 8.35 -4.00
N LYS A 20 2.96 8.51 -4.48
CA LYS A 20 1.75 8.16 -3.72
C LYS A 20 1.70 6.67 -3.39
N ILE A 21 2.04 5.80 -4.33
CA ILE A 21 2.08 4.35 -4.09
C ILE A 21 3.14 4.01 -3.03
N ARG A 22 4.34 4.62 -3.11
CA ARG A 22 5.41 4.45 -2.12
C ARG A 22 4.99 4.93 -0.73
N SER A 23 4.37 6.10 -0.64
CA SER A 23 3.86 6.66 0.63
C SER A 23 2.77 5.78 1.23
N ASN A 24 1.80 5.32 0.42
CA ASN A 24 0.77 4.39 0.86
C ASN A 24 1.37 3.08 1.39
N ARG A 25 2.45 2.56 0.78
CA ARG A 25 3.14 1.37 1.30
C ARG A 25 3.66 1.56 2.72
N ILE A 26 4.22 2.74 3.03
CA ILE A 26 4.70 3.07 4.37
C ILE A 26 3.52 3.14 5.34
N ILE A 27 2.44 3.82 4.95
CA ILE A 27 1.23 3.94 5.76
C ILE A 27 0.63 2.55 6.04
N ASP A 28 0.50 1.71 5.01
CA ASP A 28 0.02 0.32 5.14
C ASP A 28 0.88 -0.45 6.15
N ALA A 29 2.22 -0.33 6.07
CA ALA A 29 3.14 -1.00 6.99
C ALA A 29 2.99 -0.51 8.45
N VAL A 30 2.81 0.80 8.65
CA VAL A 30 2.55 1.40 9.96
C VAL A 30 1.24 0.88 10.55
N ILE A 31 0.17 0.83 9.76
CA ILE A 31 -1.14 0.33 10.20
C ILE A 31 -1.04 -1.15 10.58
N ILE A 32 -0.32 -1.96 9.80
CA ILE A 32 -0.10 -3.38 10.10
C ILE A 32 0.69 -3.52 11.42
N GLY A 33 1.76 -2.76 11.61
CA GLY A 33 2.55 -2.78 12.85
C GLY A 33 1.71 -2.37 14.08
N PHE A 34 0.94 -1.29 13.96
CA PHE A 34 0.01 -0.83 15.00
C PHE A 34 -1.02 -1.91 15.33
N THR A 35 -1.60 -2.53 14.30
CA THR A 35 -2.57 -3.62 14.42
C THR A 35 -2.00 -4.80 15.21
N ILE A 36 -0.79 -5.26 14.87
CA ILE A 36 -0.11 -6.35 15.60
C ILE A 36 0.12 -5.95 17.06
N GLY A 37 0.52 -4.70 17.32
CA GLY A 37 0.67 -4.17 18.67
C GLY A 37 -0.63 -4.25 19.49
N VAL A 38 -1.76 -3.83 18.91
CA VAL A 38 -3.08 -3.92 19.54
C VAL A 38 -3.47 -5.36 19.83
N VAL A 39 -3.23 -6.28 18.88
CA VAL A 39 -3.52 -7.71 19.05
C VAL A 39 -2.74 -8.29 20.24
N ILE A 40 -1.43 -8.04 20.32
CA ILE A 40 -0.58 -8.54 21.41
C ILE A 40 -1.01 -7.94 22.75
N TYR A 41 -1.19 -6.61 22.81
CA TYR A 41 -1.62 -5.93 24.03
C TYR A 41 -2.96 -6.48 24.52
N SER A 42 -3.95 -6.57 23.64
CA SER A 42 -5.28 -7.09 23.97
C SER A 42 -5.21 -8.54 24.44
N ALA A 43 -4.44 -9.40 23.77
CA ALA A 43 -4.31 -10.82 24.16
C ALA A 43 -3.76 -10.98 25.58
N VAL A 44 -2.77 -10.17 25.96
CA VAL A 44 -2.14 -10.22 27.29
C VAL A 44 -3.03 -9.59 28.37
N LYS A 45 -3.64 -8.43 28.10
CA LYS A 45 -4.38 -7.65 29.11
C LYS A 45 -5.86 -8.04 29.24
N ASN A 46 -6.51 -8.38 28.13
CA ASN A 46 -7.96 -8.59 28.04
C ASN A 46 -8.32 -10.00 27.54
N GLY A 47 -7.33 -10.83 27.21
CA GLY A 47 -7.53 -12.14 26.59
C GLY A 47 -7.86 -12.06 25.09
N PHE A 48 -8.20 -13.20 24.51
CA PHE A 48 -8.63 -13.29 23.10
C PHE A 48 -10.09 -12.84 22.97
N GLY A 49 -10.31 -11.71 22.32
CA GLY A 49 -11.63 -11.10 22.16
C GLY A 49 -11.71 -10.26 20.89
N PHE A 50 -12.73 -9.39 20.82
CA PHE A 50 -13.01 -8.58 19.61
C PHE A 50 -11.78 -7.83 19.08
N PHE A 51 -10.99 -7.21 19.96
CA PHE A 51 -9.77 -6.47 19.59
C PHE A 51 -8.58 -7.36 19.18
N THR A 52 -8.69 -8.68 19.30
CA THR A 52 -7.71 -9.64 18.79
C THR A 52 -8.10 -10.10 17.38
N PHE A 53 -9.40 -10.23 17.08
CA PHE A 53 -9.92 -10.69 15.79
C PHE A 53 -10.17 -9.55 14.78
N PHE A 54 -10.70 -8.42 15.23
CA PHE A 54 -11.00 -7.27 14.36
C PHE A 54 -9.77 -6.74 13.61
N PRO A 55 -8.60 -6.57 14.26
CA PRO A 55 -7.43 -6.07 13.55
C PRO A 55 -6.88 -7.08 12.51
N LEU A 56 -7.05 -8.39 12.73
CA LEU A 56 -6.68 -9.42 11.75
C LEU A 56 -7.50 -9.26 10.45
N LEU A 57 -8.79 -8.92 10.56
CA LEU A 57 -9.65 -8.66 9.41
C LEU A 57 -9.18 -7.40 8.64
N LEU A 58 -8.78 -6.35 9.37
CA LEU A 58 -8.24 -5.12 8.78
C LEU A 58 -6.95 -5.38 7.99
N THR A 59 -6.06 -6.18 8.58
CA THR A 59 -4.80 -6.60 7.94
C THR A 59 -5.06 -7.35 6.63
N TYR A 60 -6.05 -8.23 6.59
CA TYR A 60 -6.41 -8.98 5.39
C TYR A 60 -6.85 -8.05 4.24
N ILE A 61 -7.69 -7.05 4.52
CA ILE A 61 -8.15 -6.08 3.51
C ILE A 61 -6.97 -5.27 2.97
N ILE A 62 -6.10 -4.78 3.85
CA ILE A 62 -4.91 -4.00 3.48
C ILE A 62 -3.95 -4.85 2.63
N ALA A 63 -3.69 -6.09 3.03
CA ALA A 63 -2.81 -7.01 2.29
C ALA A 63 -3.33 -7.28 0.87
N ARG A 64 -4.65 -7.44 0.71
CA ARG A 64 -5.27 -7.63 -0.61
C ARG A 64 -5.13 -6.39 -1.50
N ASN A 65 -5.27 -5.20 -0.93
CA ASN A 65 -5.12 -3.94 -1.67
C ASN A 65 -3.66 -3.70 -2.09
N SER A 66 -2.71 -4.04 -1.20
CA SER A 66 -1.27 -3.91 -1.47
C SER A 66 -0.81 -4.72 -2.70
N LYS A 67 -1.39 -5.91 -2.94
CA LYS A 67 -1.06 -6.74 -4.11
C LYS A 67 -1.40 -6.05 -5.44
N ASN A 68 -2.52 -5.35 -5.50
CA ASN A 68 -2.93 -4.59 -6.69
C ASN A 68 -2.03 -3.36 -6.91
N ASN A 69 -1.68 -2.66 -5.82
CA ASN A 69 -0.76 -1.52 -5.87
C ASN A 69 0.62 -1.92 -6.39
N LYS A 70 1.13 -3.12 -6.04
CA LYS A 70 2.41 -3.63 -6.56
C LYS A 70 2.41 -3.87 -8.07
N ILE A 71 1.29 -4.31 -8.64
CA ILE A 71 1.17 -4.52 -10.09
C ILE A 71 1.19 -3.16 -10.78
N LEU A 72 0.36 -2.23 -10.30
CA LEU A 72 0.30 -0.87 -10.82
C LEU A 72 1.64 -0.13 -10.70
N GLU A 73 2.34 -0.29 -9.59
CA GLU A 73 3.68 0.27 -9.38
C GLU A 73 4.68 -0.22 -10.43
N LYS A 74 4.68 -1.52 -10.74
CA LYS A 74 5.55 -2.08 -11.78
C LYS A 74 5.23 -1.53 -13.16
N GLU A 75 3.95 -1.33 -13.48
CA GLU A 75 3.53 -0.76 -14.76
C GLU A 75 3.97 0.71 -14.89
N ILE A 76 3.75 1.52 -13.84
CA ILE A 76 4.21 2.91 -13.79
C ILE A 76 5.74 2.99 -13.87
N GLN A 77 6.46 2.10 -13.18
CA GLN A 77 7.92 2.05 -13.21
C GLN A 77 8.45 1.71 -14.60
N LYS A 78 7.80 0.78 -15.31
CA LYS A 78 8.15 0.48 -16.71
C LYS A 78 7.98 1.70 -17.61
N GLU A 79 6.89 2.44 -17.45
CA GLU A 79 6.62 3.66 -18.24
C GLU A 79 7.63 4.78 -17.93
N LEU A 80 7.98 4.98 -16.64
CA LEU A 80 9.04 5.92 -16.24
C LEU A 80 10.40 5.54 -16.86
N ASN A 81 10.71 4.24 -16.90
CA ASN A 81 11.97 3.73 -17.43
C ASN A 81 12.05 3.88 -18.95
N SER A 82 10.95 3.65 -19.67
CA SER A 82 10.89 3.93 -21.11
C SER A 82 11.09 5.42 -21.44
N ARG A 83 10.78 6.31 -20.50
CA ARG A 83 10.95 7.77 -20.65
C ARG A 83 12.26 8.30 -20.04
N ASN A 84 13.13 7.43 -19.48
CA ASN A 84 14.35 7.79 -18.76
C ASN A 84 14.13 8.75 -17.57
N LEU A 85 12.97 8.68 -16.91
CA LEU A 85 12.58 9.58 -15.81
C LEU A 85 12.91 9.02 -14.42
N GLU A 86 13.50 7.82 -14.33
CA GLU A 86 13.82 7.17 -13.05
C GLU A 86 14.90 7.89 -12.22
N GLN A 87 15.61 8.86 -12.82
CA GLN A 87 16.78 9.54 -12.24
C GLN A 87 16.49 10.94 -11.66
N LEU A 88 15.22 11.34 -11.55
CA LEU A 88 14.77 12.56 -10.87
C LEU A 88 14.17 12.24 -9.49
#